data_AF-A0AAE0KE30-F1
#
_entry.id   AF-A0AAE0KE30-F1
#
_cell.length_a   1.000
_cell.length_b   1.000
_cell.length_c   1.000
_cell.angle_alpha   90.00
_cell.angle_beta   90.00
_cell.angle_gamma   90.00
#
_symmetry.space_group_name_H-M   'P 1'
#
loop_
_entity.id
_entity.type
_entity.pdbx_description
1 polymer ?
#
loop_
_entity_poly.entity_id
_entity_poly.type
_entity_poly.pdbx_seq_one_letter_code
_entity_poly.pdbx_strand_id
1 'polypeptide(L)'
;MTLRLSLIAGALLGLSSSVANALQTCGQAQYDPAQYVCWFDNFLCPVIAGEGLSYCGGACYSKFQYTCNGNVLNVLPTLPAGTPFTLTVSNPTLTINGQLVSASGQHWGLGGPTSSYCPSQVGSSCPQGNITAIYAGNGGAAMDVIVPGGQLVYLRPDWNVGYTQAHSAYIPPGSLTTGFAAYEGGGFVNLNGNGWGWVACPPTASGGGGGVWNLVAKNSTNAASLNLCTAINLKVNTLPQGTVGAWQYT
;
A
#
# COMPACT_ATOMS: atom_id res chain seq x y z
N MET A 1 49.23 -50.05 17.33
CA MET A 1 49.53 -48.62 17.23
C MET A 1 48.20 -47.88 17.19
N THR A 2 47.67 -47.55 18.37
CA THR A 2 46.28 -47.12 18.58
C THR A 2 46.29 -45.61 18.83
N LEU A 3 45.86 -44.83 17.82
CA LEU A 3 45.87 -43.38 17.87
C LEU A 3 44.57 -42.89 18.52
N ARG A 4 44.66 -42.32 19.73
CA ARG A 4 43.56 -41.60 20.39
C ARG A 4 43.70 -40.11 20.08
N LEU A 5 42.84 -39.57 19.22
CA LEU A 5 42.66 -38.12 19.06
C LEU A 5 41.43 -37.68 19.86
N SER A 6 41.67 -36.98 20.96
CA SER A 6 40.64 -36.28 21.72
C SER A 6 40.42 -34.90 21.11
N LEU A 7 39.29 -34.69 20.42
CA LEU A 7 38.84 -33.37 19.98
C LEU A 7 38.04 -32.71 21.11
N ILE A 8 38.59 -31.65 21.68
CA ILE A 8 37.89 -30.75 22.61
C ILE A 8 37.01 -29.83 21.76
N ALA A 9 35.70 -30.05 21.78
CA ALA A 9 34.72 -29.16 21.17
C ALA A 9 34.48 -27.96 22.11
N GLY A 10 35.10 -26.83 21.81
CA GLY A 10 34.79 -25.54 22.43
C GLY A 10 33.47 -25.00 21.88
N ALA A 11 32.38 -25.18 22.62
CA ALA A 11 31.09 -24.56 22.31
C ALA A 11 31.14 -23.07 22.69
N LEU A 12 31.37 -22.18 21.71
CA LEU A 12 31.06 -20.76 21.87
C LEU A 12 29.55 -20.57 21.74
N LEU A 13 28.87 -20.45 22.87
CA LEU A 13 27.51 -19.94 22.97
C LEU A 13 27.54 -18.42 22.71
N GLY A 14 27.36 -18.03 21.44
CA GLY A 14 27.04 -16.66 21.08
C GLY A 14 25.62 -16.34 21.53
N LEU A 15 25.48 -15.55 22.60
CA LEU A 15 24.21 -15.01 23.09
C LEU A 15 23.58 -14.14 21.99
N SER A 16 22.52 -14.64 21.36
CA SER A 16 21.61 -13.82 20.57
C SER A 16 20.84 -12.92 21.53
N SER A 17 21.17 -11.62 21.55
CA SER A 17 20.38 -10.61 22.26
C SER A 17 19.06 -10.41 21.51
N SER A 18 18.04 -11.20 21.84
CA SER A 18 16.67 -10.86 21.53
C SER A 18 16.29 -9.66 22.39
N VAL A 19 16.24 -8.47 21.78
CA VAL A 19 15.49 -7.34 22.33
C VAL A 19 14.00 -7.73 22.33
N ALA A 20 13.57 -8.44 23.37
CA ALA A 20 12.15 -8.56 23.66
C ALA A 20 11.65 -7.16 23.99
N ASN A 21 10.72 -6.63 23.20
CA ASN A 21 10.04 -5.39 23.56
C ASN A 21 9.44 -5.55 24.96
N ALA A 22 9.65 -4.56 25.83
CA ALA A 22 9.07 -4.60 27.16
C ALA A 22 7.54 -4.62 27.03
N LEU A 23 6.90 -5.66 27.57
CA LEU A 23 5.45 -5.76 27.62
C LEU A 23 4.88 -4.57 28.40
N GLN A 24 3.78 -4.02 27.90
CA GLN A 24 3.04 -2.93 28.52
C GLN A 24 1.73 -3.45 29.13
N THR A 25 1.12 -2.66 30.00
CA THR A 25 -0.15 -3.00 30.66
C THR A 25 -1.30 -2.18 30.09
N CYS A 26 -2.42 -2.84 29.78
CA CYS A 26 -3.69 -2.22 29.44
C CYS A 26 -4.76 -2.80 30.37
N GLY A 27 -5.11 -2.05 31.41
CA GLY A 27 -5.93 -2.55 32.50
C GLY A 27 -5.20 -3.69 33.22
N GLN A 28 -5.78 -4.89 33.19
CA GLN A 28 -5.18 -6.10 33.78
C GLN A 28 -4.41 -6.96 32.77
N ALA A 29 -4.44 -6.61 31.47
CA ALA A 29 -3.77 -7.37 30.44
C ALA A 29 -2.35 -6.85 30.19
N GLN A 30 -1.40 -7.76 29.97
CA GLN A 30 -0.12 -7.41 29.36
C GLN A 30 -0.21 -7.55 27.84
N TYR A 31 0.43 -6.64 27.10
CA TYR A 31 0.43 -6.63 25.65
C TYR A 31 1.79 -6.21 25.08
N ASP A 32 2.07 -6.65 23.84
CA ASP A 32 3.20 -6.16 23.05
C ASP A 32 2.78 -4.89 22.30
N PRO A 33 3.41 -3.73 22.54
CA PRO A 33 3.08 -2.48 21.84
C PRO A 33 3.38 -2.51 20.34
N ALA A 34 4.13 -3.50 19.85
CA ALA A 34 4.29 -3.73 18.41
C ALA A 34 3.05 -4.39 17.76
N GLN A 35 2.17 -5.00 18.56
CA GLN A 35 0.99 -5.74 18.08
C GLN A 35 -0.33 -5.09 18.47
N TYR A 36 -0.36 -4.28 19.53
CA TYR A 36 -1.57 -3.64 20.02
C TYR A 36 -1.33 -2.21 20.51
N VAL A 37 -2.38 -1.41 20.50
CA VAL A 37 -2.48 -0.09 21.13
C VAL A 37 -3.56 -0.17 22.21
N CYS A 38 -3.25 0.33 23.41
CA CYS A 38 -4.21 0.44 24.49
C CYS A 38 -4.99 1.75 24.42
N TRP A 39 -6.31 1.66 24.55
CA TRP A 39 -7.24 2.79 24.64
C TRP A 39 -7.95 2.77 25.99
N PHE A 40 -8.07 3.95 26.60
CA PHE A 40 -8.78 4.18 27.87
C PHE A 40 -8.37 3.20 29.00
N ASP A 41 -7.10 2.81 29.01
CA ASP A 41 -6.50 1.88 29.98
C ASP A 41 -7.25 0.55 30.16
N ASN A 42 -8.05 0.11 29.17
CA ASN A 42 -8.81 -1.14 29.30
C ASN A 42 -9.23 -1.79 27.98
N PHE A 43 -8.90 -1.19 26.84
CA PHE A 43 -9.31 -1.72 25.53
C PHE A 43 -8.13 -1.83 24.57
N LEU A 44 -7.85 -3.03 24.10
CA LEU A 44 -6.74 -3.27 23.17
C LEU A 44 -7.25 -3.28 21.74
N CYS A 45 -6.63 -2.45 20.89
CA CYS A 45 -6.81 -2.49 19.46
C CYS A 45 -5.56 -3.01 18.75
N PRO A 46 -5.70 -3.92 17.77
CA PRO A 46 -4.55 -4.46 17.08
C PRO A 46 -3.87 -3.40 16.20
N VAL A 47 -2.58 -3.61 15.94
CA VAL A 47 -1.83 -2.91 14.91
C VAL A 47 -1.98 -3.69 13.60
N ILE A 48 -2.63 -3.11 12.59
CA ILE A 48 -2.85 -3.72 11.28
C ILE A 48 -2.19 -2.84 10.22
N ALA A 49 -1.37 -3.45 9.34
CA ALA A 49 -0.65 -2.72 8.29
C ALA A 49 0.20 -1.53 8.81
N GLY A 50 0.70 -1.63 10.05
CA GLY A 50 1.43 -0.56 10.74
C GLY A 50 0.54 0.52 11.35
N GLU A 51 -0.78 0.44 11.18
CA GLU A 51 -1.74 1.31 11.84
C GLU A 51 -2.19 0.69 13.16
N GLY A 52 -1.87 1.35 14.28
CA GLY A 52 -2.57 1.09 15.53
C GLY A 52 -4.02 1.51 15.39
N LEU A 53 -4.94 0.54 15.31
CA LEU A 53 -6.34 0.84 15.07
C LEU A 53 -6.91 1.71 16.19
N SER A 54 -7.81 2.61 15.80
CA SER A 54 -8.47 3.54 16.73
C SER A 54 -9.69 2.93 17.37
N TYR A 55 -10.10 3.48 18.51
CA TYR A 55 -11.28 3.03 19.24
C TYR A 55 -12.49 3.93 18.97
N CYS A 56 -13.65 3.32 18.73
CA CYS A 56 -14.95 3.99 18.70
C CYS A 56 -16.03 3.07 19.28
N GLY A 57 -16.72 3.48 20.34
CA GLY A 57 -17.92 2.79 20.83
C GLY A 57 -17.77 1.30 21.10
N GLY A 58 -16.59 0.83 21.53
CA GLY A 58 -16.34 -0.60 21.80
C GLY A 58 -15.73 -1.38 20.63
N ALA A 59 -15.37 -0.72 19.52
CA ALA A 59 -14.78 -1.37 18.35
C ALA A 59 -13.47 -0.68 17.91
N CYS A 60 -12.60 -1.47 17.28
CA CYS A 60 -11.41 -0.95 16.60
C CYS A 60 -11.74 -0.61 15.14
N TYR A 61 -11.20 0.50 14.65
CA TYR A 61 -11.38 0.92 13.27
C TYR A 61 -10.12 1.54 12.66
N SER A 62 -10.02 1.47 11.34
CA SER A 62 -8.98 2.14 10.57
C SER A 62 -9.39 3.56 10.22
N LYS A 63 -8.53 4.53 10.53
CA LYS A 63 -8.70 5.94 10.16
C LYS A 63 -8.56 6.17 8.65
N PHE A 64 -8.10 5.18 7.89
CA PHE A 64 -8.06 5.27 6.43
C PHE A 64 -9.44 5.12 5.77
N GLN A 65 -10.45 4.64 6.52
CA GLN A 65 -11.79 4.40 5.98
C GLN A 65 -12.91 4.95 6.84
N TYR A 66 -12.67 5.17 8.14
CA TYR A 66 -13.70 5.55 9.08
C TYR A 66 -13.28 6.71 9.98
N THR A 67 -14.28 7.39 10.52
CA THR A 67 -14.18 8.39 11.58
C THR A 67 -15.17 8.07 12.70
N CYS A 68 -14.88 8.55 13.92
CA CYS A 68 -15.73 8.37 15.08
C CYS A 68 -16.31 9.71 15.52
N ASN A 69 -17.64 9.81 15.61
CA ASN A 69 -18.33 10.97 16.16
C ASN A 69 -19.33 10.52 17.23
N GLY A 70 -19.11 10.93 18.48
CA GLY A 70 -20.02 10.59 19.59
C GLY A 70 -20.25 9.08 19.77
N ASN A 71 -19.19 8.27 19.70
CA ASN A 71 -19.24 6.79 19.72
C ASN A 71 -19.93 6.13 18.51
N VAL A 72 -20.30 6.89 17.49
CA VAL A 72 -20.83 6.35 16.22
C VAL A 72 -19.71 6.31 15.18
N LEU A 73 -19.46 5.11 14.67
CA LEU A 73 -18.53 4.89 13.57
C LEU A 73 -19.19 5.29 12.25
N ASN A 74 -18.54 6.18 11.50
CA ASN A 74 -18.99 6.62 10.19
C ASN A 74 -17.91 6.33 9.15
N VAL A 75 -18.31 5.91 7.95
CA VAL A 75 -17.38 5.82 6.81
C VAL A 75 -16.96 7.24 6.43
N LEU A 76 -15.69 7.43 6.07
CA LEU A 76 -15.20 8.69 5.52
C LEU A 76 -15.90 9.00 4.19
N PRO A 77 -16.12 10.28 3.85
CA PRO A 77 -16.59 10.62 2.51
C PRO A 77 -15.57 10.19 1.46
N THR A 78 -16.04 9.66 0.33
CA THR A 78 -15.15 9.42 -0.81
C THR A 78 -14.76 10.73 -1.48
N LEU A 79 -13.59 10.79 -2.09
CA LEU A 79 -13.18 11.95 -2.88
C LEU A 79 -14.23 12.24 -3.97
N PRO A 80 -14.54 13.52 -4.23
CA PRO A 80 -15.34 13.90 -5.37
C PRO A 80 -14.75 13.35 -6.68
N ALA A 81 -15.62 12.98 -7.61
CA ALA A 81 -15.19 12.48 -8.91
C ALA A 81 -14.33 13.53 -9.63
N GLY A 82 -13.17 13.09 -10.15
CA GLY A 82 -12.22 13.96 -10.84
C GLY A 82 -11.29 14.77 -9.92
N THR A 83 -11.34 14.57 -8.60
CA THR A 83 -10.28 15.10 -7.71
C THR A 83 -8.99 14.32 -7.94
N PRO A 84 -7.90 14.95 -8.42
CA PRO A 84 -6.63 14.28 -8.59
C PRO A 84 -5.92 14.11 -7.24
N PHE A 85 -5.20 13.00 -7.07
CA PHE A 85 -4.42 12.73 -5.87
C PHE A 85 -3.19 11.87 -6.18
N THR A 86 -2.20 11.93 -5.29
CA THR A 86 -1.10 10.94 -5.22
C THR A 86 -1.31 10.00 -4.04
N LEU A 87 -0.52 8.93 -4.01
CA LEU A 87 -0.53 7.95 -2.93
C LEU A 87 0.82 7.83 -2.25
N THR A 88 0.79 7.72 -0.93
CA THR A 88 1.96 7.51 -0.10
C THR A 88 1.80 6.25 0.75
N VAL A 89 2.87 5.47 0.89
CA VAL A 89 2.90 4.31 1.77
C VAL A 89 2.78 4.76 3.23
N SER A 90 1.89 4.13 3.98
CA SER A 90 1.79 4.27 5.42
C SER A 90 1.96 2.92 6.10
N ASN A 91 3.13 2.75 6.70
CA ASN A 91 3.44 1.72 7.68
C ASN A 91 4.75 2.15 8.36
N PRO A 92 4.71 2.76 9.56
CA PRO A 92 5.88 3.31 10.24
C PRO A 92 7.01 2.31 10.54
N THR A 93 6.75 1.00 10.46
CA THR A 93 7.78 -0.02 10.69
C THR A 93 8.63 -0.32 9.45
N LEU A 94 8.22 0.19 8.28
CA LEU A 94 8.93 0.02 7.02
C LEU A 94 9.79 1.25 6.67
N THR A 95 10.94 1.00 6.05
CA THR A 95 11.82 2.06 5.52
C THR A 95 11.18 2.85 4.37
N ILE A 96 10.20 2.25 3.69
CA ILE A 96 9.41 2.90 2.63
C ILE A 96 8.21 3.71 3.16
N ASN A 97 8.01 3.82 4.47
CA ASN A 97 6.99 4.71 5.02
C ASN A 97 7.18 6.14 4.50
N GLY A 98 6.11 6.78 4.03
CA GLY A 98 6.20 8.12 3.45
C GLY A 98 6.63 8.16 1.99
N GLN A 99 7.08 7.04 1.40
CA GLN A 99 7.43 6.98 -0.02
C GLN A 99 6.19 7.01 -0.92
N LEU A 100 6.32 7.59 -2.11
CA LEU A 100 5.25 7.68 -3.10
C LEU A 100 5.03 6.36 -3.84
N VAL A 101 3.80 6.12 -4.28
CA VAL A 101 3.49 5.15 -5.34
C VAL A 101 4.05 5.67 -6.65
N SER A 102 4.62 4.78 -7.46
CA SER A 102 5.28 5.09 -8.73
C SER A 102 4.73 4.25 -9.88
N ALA A 103 4.31 4.88 -10.96
CA ALA A 103 3.84 4.25 -12.19
C ALA A 103 5.01 4.08 -13.17
N SER A 104 5.31 2.85 -13.56
CA SER A 104 6.34 2.54 -14.56
C SER A 104 6.10 1.15 -15.15
N GLY A 105 6.25 0.97 -16.46
CA GLY A 105 6.03 -0.29 -17.15
C GLY A 105 4.59 -0.82 -17.04
N GLN A 106 3.59 0.06 -17.09
CA GLN A 106 2.16 -0.27 -16.88
C GLN A 106 1.85 -0.95 -15.54
N HIS A 107 2.66 -0.63 -14.52
CA HIS A 107 2.60 -1.23 -13.18
C HIS A 107 2.85 -0.18 -12.09
N TRP A 108 2.34 -0.41 -10.88
CA TRP A 108 2.61 0.44 -9.72
C TRP A 108 3.61 -0.19 -8.75
N GLY A 109 4.72 0.50 -8.54
CA GLY A 109 5.68 0.23 -7.47
C GLY A 109 5.59 1.24 -6.33
N LEU A 110 6.47 1.09 -5.34
CA LEU A 110 6.57 1.95 -4.15
C LEU A 110 8.01 2.45 -3.97
N GLY A 111 8.17 3.77 -3.90
CA GLY A 111 9.46 4.44 -3.69
C GLY A 111 10.37 4.50 -4.93
N GLY A 112 9.85 4.16 -6.12
CA GLY A 112 10.56 4.25 -7.39
C GLY A 112 10.27 5.56 -8.15
N PRO A 113 10.98 5.81 -9.26
CA PRO A 113 10.63 6.90 -10.17
C PRO A 113 9.33 6.60 -10.93
N THR A 114 8.57 7.65 -11.22
CA THR A 114 7.45 7.57 -12.16
C THR A 114 7.98 7.76 -13.58
N SER A 115 7.57 6.87 -14.50
CA SER A 115 7.92 6.93 -15.92
C SER A 115 6.76 7.50 -16.71
N SER A 116 7.05 8.52 -17.52
CA SER A 116 6.08 9.17 -18.37
C SER A 116 6.67 9.51 -19.73
N TYR A 117 5.79 9.76 -20.69
CA TYR A 117 6.19 10.19 -22.02
C TYR A 117 5.36 11.40 -22.45
N CYS A 118 6.02 12.32 -23.15
CA CYS A 118 5.46 13.51 -23.75
C CYS A 118 5.89 13.56 -25.23
N PRO A 119 4.94 13.60 -26.19
CA PRO A 119 5.25 13.80 -27.61
C PRO A 119 5.80 15.19 -27.87
N SER A 120 6.76 15.31 -28.80
CA SER A 120 7.36 16.59 -29.17
C SER A 120 6.34 17.59 -29.73
N GLN A 121 5.24 17.12 -30.32
CA GLN A 121 4.15 17.95 -30.85
C GLN A 121 3.37 18.68 -29.75
N VAL A 122 3.35 18.13 -28.53
CA VAL A 122 2.69 18.77 -27.37
C VAL A 122 3.60 19.83 -26.76
N GLY A 123 4.91 19.61 -26.80
CA GLY A 123 5.91 20.59 -26.40
C GLY A 123 5.73 21.07 -24.96
N SER A 124 5.74 22.39 -24.76
CA SER A 124 5.66 23.02 -23.44
C SER A 124 4.32 22.83 -22.72
N SER A 125 3.29 22.32 -23.39
CA SER A 125 2.00 22.01 -22.77
C SER A 125 2.01 20.68 -22.00
N CYS A 126 3.12 19.94 -22.01
CA CYS A 126 3.21 18.70 -21.26
C CYS A 126 3.29 18.93 -19.75
N PRO A 127 2.55 18.13 -18.96
CA PRO A 127 2.78 18.04 -17.52
C PRO A 127 4.19 17.56 -17.20
N GLN A 128 4.63 17.79 -15.96
CA GLN A 128 5.98 17.41 -15.52
C GLN A 128 6.25 15.90 -15.60
N GLY A 129 5.24 15.06 -15.41
CA GLY A 129 5.38 13.62 -15.60
C GLY A 129 6.25 12.92 -14.55
N ASN A 130 6.51 13.56 -13.41
CA ASN A 130 7.40 13.08 -12.34
C ASN A 130 6.65 12.53 -11.10
N ILE A 131 5.31 12.57 -11.11
CA ILE A 131 4.46 12.02 -10.05
C ILE A 131 3.42 11.06 -10.65
N THR A 132 3.03 10.06 -9.86
CA THR A 132 1.86 9.23 -10.16
C THR A 132 0.63 9.88 -9.59
N ALA A 133 -0.11 10.58 -10.45
CA ALA A 133 -1.39 11.18 -10.12
C ALA A 133 -2.53 10.33 -10.69
N ILE A 134 -3.59 10.20 -9.93
CA ILE A 134 -4.76 9.39 -10.25
C ILE A 134 -6.03 10.10 -9.81
N TYR A 135 -7.16 9.68 -10.35
CA TYR A 135 -8.48 9.98 -9.82
C TYR A 135 -9.27 8.69 -9.63
N ALA A 136 -10.23 8.71 -8.71
CA ALA A 136 -11.10 7.59 -8.40
C ALA A 136 -12.55 8.06 -8.30
N GLY A 137 -13.48 7.18 -8.65
CA GLY A 137 -14.91 7.48 -8.66
C GLY A 137 -15.73 6.32 -9.17
N ASN A 138 -16.98 6.21 -8.73
CA ASN A 138 -17.91 5.13 -9.13
C ASN A 138 -17.32 3.72 -8.98
N GLY A 139 -16.46 3.51 -7.97
CA GLY A 139 -15.77 2.25 -7.71
C GLY A 139 -14.58 1.96 -8.62
N GLY A 140 -14.26 2.81 -9.59
CA GLY A 140 -13.09 2.67 -10.48
C GLY A 140 -11.99 3.69 -10.17
N ALA A 141 -10.85 3.54 -10.84
CA ALA A 141 -9.75 4.49 -10.80
C ALA A 141 -9.09 4.61 -12.19
N ALA A 142 -8.48 5.75 -12.46
CA ALA A 142 -7.74 5.99 -13.69
C ALA A 142 -6.55 6.91 -13.43
N MET A 143 -5.57 6.82 -14.31
CA MET A 143 -4.40 7.70 -14.28
C MET A 143 -4.81 9.11 -14.69
N ASP A 144 -4.24 10.11 -14.04
CA ASP A 144 -4.48 11.51 -14.34
C ASP A 144 -3.61 11.98 -15.50
N VAL A 145 -4.15 11.86 -16.72
CA VAL A 145 -3.43 12.03 -17.98
C VAL A 145 -4.23 12.83 -19.00
N ILE A 146 -3.53 13.46 -19.95
CA ILE A 146 -4.15 14.16 -21.09
C ILE A 146 -4.09 13.38 -22.41
N VAL A 147 -3.46 12.20 -22.44
CA VAL A 147 -3.46 11.35 -23.64
C VAL A 147 -4.89 10.97 -24.04
N PRO A 148 -5.28 11.11 -25.33
CA PRO A 148 -6.60 10.71 -25.80
C PRO A 148 -6.89 9.23 -25.50
N GLY A 149 -8.07 8.97 -24.92
CA GLY A 149 -8.49 7.65 -24.45
C GLY A 149 -8.11 7.35 -22.99
N GLY A 150 -7.23 8.16 -22.39
CA GLY A 150 -6.80 8.01 -21.00
C GLY A 150 -6.03 6.72 -20.73
N GLN A 151 -5.83 6.43 -19.45
CA GLN A 151 -5.26 5.17 -18.97
C GLN A 151 -6.04 4.69 -17.74
N LEU A 152 -6.66 3.51 -17.83
CA LEU A 152 -7.52 2.98 -16.77
C LEU A 152 -6.70 2.15 -15.79
N VAL A 153 -6.94 2.31 -14.48
CA VAL A 153 -6.33 1.49 -13.43
C VAL A 153 -7.11 0.19 -13.27
N TYR A 154 -6.42 -0.93 -13.08
CA TYR A 154 -7.04 -2.22 -12.84
C TYR A 154 -6.16 -3.11 -11.95
N LEU A 155 -6.78 -4.07 -11.28
CA LEU A 155 -6.08 -5.21 -10.67
C LEU A 155 -5.92 -6.30 -11.72
N ARG A 156 -4.68 -6.69 -11.98
CA ARG A 156 -4.34 -7.84 -12.82
C ARG A 156 -4.84 -9.15 -12.18
N PRO A 157 -4.93 -10.26 -12.93
CA PRO A 157 -5.32 -11.57 -12.37
C PRO A 157 -4.40 -12.07 -11.25
N ASP A 158 -3.15 -11.61 -11.22
CA ASP A 158 -2.16 -11.88 -10.19
C ASP A 158 -2.19 -10.87 -9.02
N TRP A 159 -3.19 -9.97 -9.01
CA TRP A 159 -3.43 -8.94 -8.01
C TRP A 159 -2.38 -7.81 -7.93
N ASN A 160 -1.49 -7.73 -8.92
CA ASN A 160 -0.68 -6.53 -9.14
C ASN A 160 -1.57 -5.37 -9.64
N VAL A 161 -1.23 -4.15 -9.22
CA VAL A 161 -1.90 -2.95 -9.75
C VAL A 161 -1.27 -2.58 -11.09
N GLY A 162 -2.10 -2.51 -12.13
CA GLY A 162 -1.71 -2.10 -13.46
C GLY A 162 -2.52 -0.92 -13.96
N TYR A 163 -2.08 -0.36 -15.09
CA TYR A 163 -2.85 0.62 -15.83
C TYR A 163 -2.72 0.37 -17.34
N THR A 164 -3.73 0.74 -18.12
CA THR A 164 -3.72 0.45 -19.56
C THR A 164 -2.61 1.22 -20.25
N GLN A 165 -2.03 0.63 -21.28
CA GLN A 165 -1.13 1.33 -22.18
C GLN A 165 -1.89 2.47 -22.87
N ALA A 166 -1.21 3.61 -23.07
CA ALA A 166 -1.77 4.70 -23.85
C ALA A 166 -2.21 4.26 -25.24
N HIS A 167 -3.33 4.81 -25.71
CA HIS A 167 -3.97 4.44 -26.99
C HIS A 167 -4.41 2.98 -27.10
N SER A 168 -4.46 2.24 -25.98
CA SER A 168 -4.91 0.86 -25.93
C SER A 168 -5.99 0.68 -24.85
N ALA A 169 -7.08 0.03 -25.24
CA ALA A 169 -8.11 -0.42 -24.30
C ALA A 169 -7.85 -1.86 -23.80
N TYR A 170 -6.72 -2.46 -24.16
CA TYR A 170 -6.42 -3.83 -23.76
C TYR A 170 -6.23 -3.94 -22.25
N ILE A 171 -7.04 -4.80 -21.64
CA ILE A 171 -6.96 -5.21 -20.25
C ILE A 171 -6.88 -6.74 -20.24
N PRO A 172 -5.90 -7.36 -19.55
CA PRO A 172 -5.81 -8.81 -19.49
C PRO A 172 -7.10 -9.46 -18.98
N PRO A 173 -7.58 -10.56 -19.61
CA PRO A 173 -8.75 -11.30 -19.12
C PRO A 173 -8.60 -11.71 -17.65
N GLY A 174 -9.68 -11.56 -16.87
CA GLY A 174 -9.68 -11.83 -15.42
C GLY A 174 -9.24 -10.65 -14.55
N SER A 175 -8.91 -9.50 -15.15
CA SER A 175 -8.64 -8.28 -14.39
C SER A 175 -9.91 -7.65 -13.80
N LEU A 176 -9.76 -6.89 -12.72
CA LEU A 176 -10.84 -6.13 -12.07
C LEU A 176 -10.61 -4.63 -12.28
N THR A 177 -11.59 -3.94 -12.84
CA THR A 177 -11.56 -2.48 -13.09
C THR A 177 -12.33 -1.66 -12.07
N THR A 178 -13.00 -2.35 -11.14
CA THR A 178 -13.83 -1.75 -10.09
C THR A 178 -13.39 -2.24 -8.70
N GLY A 179 -14.07 -1.77 -7.66
CA GLY A 179 -13.76 -2.10 -6.27
C GLY A 179 -12.61 -1.28 -5.71
N PHE A 180 -12.44 -0.05 -6.17
CA PHE A 180 -11.53 0.94 -5.58
C PHE A 180 -12.31 2.06 -4.93
N ALA A 181 -11.83 2.54 -3.78
CA ALA A 181 -12.33 3.75 -3.14
C ALA A 181 -11.18 4.61 -2.63
N ALA A 182 -11.29 5.91 -2.81
CA ALA A 182 -10.38 6.90 -2.23
C ALA A 182 -11.18 7.74 -1.24
N TYR A 183 -10.78 7.76 0.02
CA TYR A 183 -11.45 8.50 1.08
C TYR A 183 -10.77 9.83 1.36
N GLU A 184 -11.56 10.89 1.54
CA GLU A 184 -11.07 12.21 1.92
C GLU A 184 -10.40 12.16 3.29
N GLY A 185 -9.16 12.64 3.38
CA GLY A 185 -8.35 12.55 4.60
C GLY A 185 -7.96 11.12 5.02
N GLY A 186 -8.32 10.11 4.22
CA GLY A 186 -8.13 8.69 4.49
C GLY A 186 -7.19 8.01 3.50
N GLY A 187 -7.59 6.80 3.10
CA GLY A 187 -6.78 5.95 2.23
C GLY A 187 -7.43 5.60 0.91
N PHE A 188 -6.60 5.08 0.02
CA PHE A 188 -7.04 4.37 -1.18
C PHE A 188 -7.13 2.89 -0.84
N VAL A 189 -8.31 2.30 -1.02
CA VAL A 189 -8.61 0.94 -0.54
C VAL A 189 -9.14 0.06 -1.65
N ASN A 190 -8.87 -1.24 -1.50
CA ASN A 190 -9.41 -2.29 -2.34
C ASN A 190 -10.64 -2.91 -1.66
N LEU A 191 -11.80 -2.77 -2.30
CA LEU A 191 -13.10 -3.29 -1.88
C LEU A 191 -13.49 -4.60 -2.58
N ASN A 192 -12.66 -5.11 -3.47
CA ASN A 192 -12.95 -6.39 -4.14
C ASN A 192 -13.00 -7.51 -3.09
N GLY A 193 -14.04 -8.36 -3.16
CA GLY A 193 -14.61 -9.20 -2.07
C GLY A 193 -13.76 -10.27 -1.39
N ASN A 194 -12.43 -10.10 -1.35
CA ASN A 194 -11.47 -10.79 -0.48
C ASN A 194 -10.21 -9.93 -0.23
N GLY A 195 -10.21 -8.63 -0.54
CA GLY A 195 -9.06 -7.73 -0.41
C GLY A 195 -8.70 -7.50 1.05
N TRP A 196 -7.64 -8.15 1.53
CA TRP A 196 -7.07 -7.97 2.88
C TRP A 196 -6.22 -6.70 2.97
N GLY A 197 -6.47 -5.73 2.09
CA GLY A 197 -5.67 -4.52 1.92
C GLY A 197 -4.48 -4.70 0.98
N TRP A 198 -3.54 -3.78 1.11
CA TRP A 198 -2.35 -3.69 0.28
C TRP A 198 -1.15 -4.31 0.99
N VAL A 199 -0.22 -4.85 0.20
CA VAL A 199 1.10 -5.24 0.69
C VAL A 199 2.19 -4.60 -0.15
N ALA A 200 3.30 -4.29 0.51
CA ALA A 200 4.56 -3.95 -0.10
C ALA A 200 5.44 -5.20 -0.16
N CYS A 201 5.77 -5.65 -1.37
CA CYS A 201 6.69 -6.76 -1.59
C CYS A 201 8.10 -6.23 -1.92
N PRO A 202 9.15 -6.69 -1.22
CA PRO A 202 10.50 -6.17 -1.42
C PRO A 202 11.03 -6.45 -2.84
N PRO A 203 11.96 -5.63 -3.35
CA PRO A 203 12.66 -5.86 -4.60
C PRO A 203 13.65 -7.04 -4.49
N THR A 204 13.14 -8.26 -4.31
CA THR A 204 13.61 -9.58 -4.76
C THR A 204 12.92 -10.66 -3.93
N ALA A 205 11.77 -11.13 -4.42
CA ALA A 205 11.37 -12.53 -4.55
C ALA A 205 10.11 -12.54 -5.44
N SER A 206 10.20 -13.15 -6.62
CA SER A 206 9.09 -13.40 -7.57
C SER A 206 8.27 -12.18 -8.04
N GLY A 207 8.66 -11.52 -9.14
CA GLY A 207 7.71 -10.63 -9.82
C GLY A 207 8.22 -9.70 -10.93
N GLY A 208 9.51 -9.34 -10.96
CA GLY A 208 10.10 -8.52 -12.02
C GLY A 208 9.74 -7.03 -11.94
N GLY A 209 10.75 -6.17 -11.86
CA GLY A 209 10.56 -4.72 -11.98
C GLY A 209 11.53 -3.85 -11.19
N GLY A 210 12.85 -4.02 -11.36
CA GLY A 210 13.85 -3.09 -10.82
C GLY A 210 13.94 -3.07 -9.29
N GLY A 211 14.87 -2.28 -8.74
CA GLY A 211 15.12 -2.19 -7.30
C GLY A 211 14.00 -1.52 -6.47
N VAL A 212 12.74 -1.60 -6.91
CA VAL A 212 11.58 -0.91 -6.34
C VAL A 212 10.63 -1.93 -5.70
N TRP A 213 10.00 -1.55 -4.58
CA TRP A 213 9.01 -2.40 -3.93
C TRP A 213 7.76 -2.54 -4.81
N ASN A 214 7.21 -3.73 -4.88
CA ASN A 214 6.00 -4.00 -5.66
C ASN A 214 4.74 -3.78 -4.80
N LEU A 215 3.74 -3.10 -5.34
CA LEU A 215 2.41 -2.94 -4.73
C LEU A 215 1.48 -4.05 -5.20
N VAL A 216 0.99 -4.85 -4.26
CA VAL A 216 0.09 -5.98 -4.55
C VAL A 216 -1.13 -5.91 -3.64
N ALA A 217 -2.30 -6.25 -4.17
CA ALA A 217 -3.48 -6.50 -3.35
C ALA A 217 -3.42 -7.90 -2.74
N LYS A 218 -3.50 -7.99 -1.40
CA LYS A 218 -3.55 -9.27 -0.70
C LYS A 218 -4.99 -9.77 -0.62
N ASN A 219 -5.17 -11.07 -0.69
CA ASN A 219 -6.44 -11.75 -0.47
C ASN A 219 -6.23 -13.18 0.06
N SER A 220 -7.32 -13.88 0.34
CA SER A 220 -7.30 -15.26 0.84
C SER A 220 -6.60 -16.27 -0.08
N THR A 221 -6.60 -16.05 -1.40
CA THR A 221 -6.02 -16.96 -2.40
C THR A 221 -4.52 -16.76 -2.63
N ASN A 222 -3.99 -15.55 -2.38
CA ASN A 222 -2.57 -15.22 -2.57
C ASN A 222 -1.81 -14.95 -1.26
N ALA A 223 -2.46 -15.05 -0.10
CA ALA A 223 -1.83 -14.75 1.19
C ALA A 223 -0.56 -15.57 1.46
N ALA A 224 -0.54 -16.85 1.06
CA ALA A 224 0.60 -17.73 1.25
C ALA A 224 1.81 -17.34 0.38
N SER A 225 1.58 -16.91 -0.86
CA SER A 225 2.66 -16.47 -1.77
C SER A 225 3.20 -15.07 -1.44
N LEU A 226 2.50 -14.31 -0.61
CA LEU A 226 2.89 -12.96 -0.17
C LEU A 226 3.46 -12.94 1.25
N ASN A 227 4.02 -14.07 1.72
CA ASN A 227 4.57 -14.21 3.08
C ASN A 227 5.81 -13.33 3.35
N LEU A 228 6.52 -12.91 2.29
CA LEU A 228 7.64 -11.96 2.38
C LEU A 228 7.21 -10.50 2.18
N CYS A 229 5.92 -10.25 1.94
CA CYS A 229 5.39 -8.91 1.76
C CYS A 229 4.77 -8.40 3.06
N THR A 230 4.93 -7.10 3.31
CA THR A 230 4.41 -6.46 4.53
C THR A 230 3.15 -5.69 4.22
N ALA A 231 2.11 -5.84 5.05
CA ALA A 231 0.87 -5.08 4.90
C ALA A 231 1.11 -3.57 5.05
N ILE A 232 0.48 -2.77 4.19
CA ILE A 232 0.59 -1.31 4.19
C ILE A 232 -0.78 -0.68 3.98
N ASN A 233 -0.92 0.57 4.42
CA ASN A 233 -1.99 1.45 3.96
C ASN A 233 -1.45 2.37 2.85
N LEU A 234 -2.33 2.83 1.96
CA LEU A 234 -2.02 3.85 0.96
C LEU A 234 -2.76 5.13 1.34
N LYS A 235 -2.02 6.12 1.85
CA LYS A 235 -2.56 7.42 2.19
C LYS A 235 -2.86 8.23 0.94
N VAL A 236 -4.05 8.81 0.87
CA VAL A 236 -4.45 9.75 -0.19
C VAL A 236 -3.87 11.13 0.11
N ASN A 237 -3.19 11.72 -0.87
CA ASN A 237 -2.76 13.12 -0.83
C ASN A 237 -3.42 13.88 -2.00
N THR A 238 -4.46 14.63 -1.70
CA THR A 238 -5.21 15.42 -2.70
C THR A 238 -4.30 16.46 -3.34
N LEU A 239 -4.40 16.59 -4.66
CA LEU A 239 -3.74 17.61 -5.44
C LEU A 239 -4.71 18.77 -5.73
N PRO A 240 -4.20 19.96 -6.09
CA PRO A 240 -5.05 21.06 -6.55
C PRO A 240 -5.93 20.62 -7.72
N GLN A 241 -7.18 21.09 -7.76
CA GLN A 241 -8.09 20.80 -8.86
C GLN A 241 -7.48 21.24 -10.21
N GLY A 242 -7.64 20.40 -11.24
CA GLY A 242 -7.06 20.65 -12.57
C GLY A 242 -5.57 20.30 -12.70
N THR A 243 -4.95 19.76 -11.64
CA THR A 243 -3.65 19.07 -11.77
C THR A 243 -3.80 17.95 -12.81
N VAL A 244 -2.76 17.80 -13.64
CA VAL A 244 -2.57 16.67 -14.55
C VAL A 244 -1.19 16.11 -14.26
N GLY A 245 -1.07 14.80 -14.05
CA GLY A 245 0.18 14.17 -13.68
C GLY A 245 1.15 13.95 -14.83
N ALA A 246 0.66 13.54 -16.01
CA ALA A 246 1.49 13.24 -17.18
C ALA A 246 0.73 13.44 -18.50
N TRP A 247 1.47 13.52 -19.62
CA TRP A 247 0.81 13.32 -20.91
C TRP A 247 0.35 11.86 -21.06
N GLN A 248 1.27 10.91 -20.87
CA GLN A 248 0.96 9.52 -20.57
C GLN A 248 1.98 8.95 -19.58
N TYR A 249 1.57 7.91 -18.85
CA TYR A 249 2.45 7.03 -18.08
C TYR A 249 2.91 5.85 -18.95
N THR A 250 4.15 5.38 -18.75
CA THR A 250 4.77 4.30 -19.56
C THR A 250 5.18 3.11 -18.70
#